data_AF-A0A9P7F580-F1
#
_entry.id   AF-A0A9P7F580-F1
#
_cell.length_a   1.000
_cell.length_b   1.000
_cell.length_c   1.000
_cell.angle_alpha   90.00
_cell.angle_beta   90.00
_cell.angle_gamma   90.00
#
_symmetry.space_group_name_H-M   'P 1'
#
loop_
_entity.id
_entity.type
_entity.pdbx_description
1 polymer ?
#
loop_
_entity_poly.entity_id
_entity_poly.type
_entity_poly.pdbx_seq_one_letter_code
_entity_poly.pdbx_strand_id
1 'polypeptide(L)'
;METRPKMFYLPDTMANWPWPRIISPHYEAVKIEAEAWFRSFKAVDPDTLKEFNKCDPEHLQVICEMMNMTVIIEDTTDKSTAAGARGIVDIVLDASHNPHKTRPKGEHIIGEMMRQSSARMVQTMSMTCHSRFVDGLATYLRAVAVEAIDREQRRCLSIDGNFKYRRETSGILPWLGLCAMDVDLPDEVFYHPAIVDIVECAADLITVDNDMLSYNKEQASGIDHNSLITAVMLELGLDIGSAMGWAAAYHTKLEERFTNGLANLPSWGPSTDILVKEYLDGLANWVRGHYCWSIEVERYFGTLAMAAETQQTRLVPLSPSVQ
;
A
#
# COMPACT_ATOMS: atom_id res chain seq x y z
N MET A 1 -38.38 -16.97 -4.48
CA MET A 1 -37.97 -15.71 -5.14
C MET A 1 -36.46 -15.63 -4.98
N GLU A 2 -35.71 -15.79 -6.07
CA GLU A 2 -34.26 -15.56 -6.04
C GLU A 2 -34.03 -14.08 -5.74
N THR A 3 -33.62 -13.79 -4.51
CA THR A 3 -33.18 -12.45 -4.13
C THR A 3 -31.88 -12.18 -4.86
N ARG A 4 -31.93 -11.33 -5.90
CA ARG A 4 -30.71 -10.83 -6.55
C ARG A 4 -29.80 -10.23 -5.48
N PRO A 5 -28.48 -10.49 -5.53
CA PRO A 5 -27.55 -9.89 -4.59
C PRO A 5 -27.65 -8.36 -4.67
N LYS A 6 -27.55 -7.69 -3.52
CA LYS A 6 -27.44 -6.22 -3.50
C LYS A 6 -26.12 -5.85 -4.20
N MET A 7 -26.17 -4.90 -5.13
CA MET A 7 -25.01 -4.44 -5.86
C MET A 7 -24.68 -3.01 -5.42
N PHE A 8 -23.41 -2.64 -5.47
CA PHE A 8 -22.98 -1.25 -5.43
C PHE A 8 -22.10 -0.92 -6.64
N TYR A 9 -22.03 0.36 -6.99
CA TYR A 9 -21.20 0.85 -8.08
C TYR A 9 -19.82 1.25 -7.54
N LEU A 10 -18.76 0.82 -8.23
CA LEU A 10 -17.36 1.15 -7.95
C LEU A 10 -16.89 2.27 -8.91
N PRO A 11 -16.72 3.51 -8.43
CA PRO A 11 -16.33 4.64 -9.28
C PRO A 11 -15.00 4.42 -10.00
N ASP A 12 -14.88 4.92 -11.24
CA ASP A 12 -13.61 4.98 -11.96
C ASP A 12 -12.85 6.25 -11.60
N THR A 13 -12.15 6.19 -10.47
CA THR A 13 -11.38 7.31 -9.93
C THR A 13 -10.25 7.73 -10.86
N MET A 14 -9.65 6.79 -11.58
CA MET A 14 -8.50 7.06 -12.44
C MET A 14 -8.84 7.34 -13.92
N ALA A 15 -10.09 7.68 -14.22
CA ALA A 15 -10.54 7.96 -15.59
C ALA A 15 -9.79 9.15 -16.22
N ASN A 16 -9.44 10.16 -15.40
CA ASN A 16 -8.76 11.38 -15.84
C ASN A 16 -7.29 11.46 -15.39
N TRP A 17 -6.78 10.43 -14.70
CA TRP A 17 -5.41 10.44 -14.20
C TRP A 17 -4.39 10.47 -15.34
N PRO A 18 -3.53 11.50 -15.46
CA PRO A 18 -2.73 11.75 -16.67
C PRO A 18 -1.67 10.70 -16.98
N TRP A 19 -1.19 9.95 -15.99
CA TRP A 19 -0.15 8.94 -16.18
C TRP A 19 -0.80 7.63 -16.65
N PRO A 20 -0.45 7.15 -17.86
CA PRO A 20 -0.99 5.90 -18.36
C PRO A 20 -0.40 4.72 -17.59
N ARG A 21 -1.06 3.57 -17.70
CA ARG A 21 -0.48 2.32 -17.21
C ARG A 21 0.77 1.97 -18.02
N ILE A 22 1.88 1.75 -17.32
CA ILE A 22 3.14 1.25 -17.89
C ILE A 22 3.50 -0.04 -17.16
N ILE A 23 3.93 -1.06 -17.92
CA ILE A 23 4.45 -2.31 -17.38
C ILE A 23 5.91 -2.41 -17.81
N SER A 24 6.81 -2.67 -16.86
CA SER A 24 8.23 -2.83 -17.17
C SER A 24 8.46 -4.04 -18.10
N PRO A 25 9.37 -3.94 -19.09
CA PRO A 25 9.75 -5.08 -19.93
C PRO A 25 10.35 -6.26 -19.14
N HIS A 26 10.87 -6.06 -17.92
CA HIS A 26 11.42 -7.15 -17.11
C HIS A 26 10.41 -7.75 -16.11
N TYR A 27 9.15 -7.31 -16.14
CA TYR A 27 8.11 -7.76 -15.23
C TYR A 27 8.02 -9.30 -15.10
N GLU A 28 7.93 -10.02 -16.22
CA GLU A 28 7.72 -11.48 -16.19
C GLU A 28 8.90 -12.25 -15.62
N ALA A 29 10.13 -11.85 -15.95
CA ALA A 29 11.33 -12.53 -15.46
C ALA A 29 11.40 -12.48 -13.93
N VAL A 30 10.95 -11.38 -13.34
CA VAL A 30 11.27 -11.07 -11.95
C VAL A 30 10.15 -11.46 -11.03
N LYS A 31 8.93 -11.41 -11.55
CA LYS A 31 7.83 -12.16 -10.98
C LYS A 31 8.26 -13.60 -10.68
N ILE A 32 8.87 -14.30 -11.63
CA ILE A 32 9.30 -15.69 -11.43
C ILE A 32 10.33 -15.80 -10.29
N GLU A 33 11.32 -14.92 -10.26
CA GLU A 33 12.39 -14.92 -9.25
C GLU A 33 11.89 -14.56 -7.85
N ALA A 34 11.12 -13.47 -7.73
CA ALA A 34 10.52 -13.03 -6.47
C ALA A 34 9.53 -14.07 -5.91
N GLU A 35 8.72 -14.70 -6.77
CA GLU A 35 7.84 -15.80 -6.37
C GLU A 35 8.64 -17.02 -5.89
N ALA A 36 9.71 -17.39 -6.59
CA ALA A 36 10.56 -18.52 -6.20
C ALA A 36 11.24 -18.26 -4.85
N TRP A 37 11.77 -17.05 -4.64
CA TRP A 37 12.35 -16.62 -3.37
C TRP A 37 11.31 -16.68 -2.25
N PHE A 38 10.13 -16.07 -2.44
CA PHE A 38 9.07 -16.05 -1.44
C PHE A 38 8.57 -17.45 -1.07
N ARG A 39 8.35 -18.31 -2.07
CA ARG A 39 7.93 -19.72 -1.87
C ARG A 39 8.98 -20.54 -1.13
N SER A 40 10.27 -20.21 -1.24
CA SER A 40 11.34 -20.94 -0.56
C SER A 40 11.22 -20.90 0.97
N PHE A 41 10.61 -19.84 1.51
CA PHE A 41 10.40 -19.68 2.96
C PHE A 41 9.17 -20.41 3.49
N LYS A 42 8.22 -20.79 2.61
CA LYS A 42 6.91 -21.36 3.02
C LYS A 42 6.21 -20.52 4.10
N ALA A 43 6.35 -19.19 4.00
CA ALA A 43 6.01 -18.25 5.05
C ALA A 43 4.51 -17.95 5.17
N VAL A 44 3.74 -18.28 4.14
CA VAL A 44 2.29 -18.08 4.07
C VAL A 44 1.62 -19.34 3.52
N ASP A 45 0.35 -19.53 3.85
CA ASP A 45 -0.44 -20.62 3.30
C ASP A 45 -0.64 -20.46 1.77
N PRO A 46 -0.94 -21.57 1.04
CA PRO A 46 -1.09 -21.54 -0.41
C PRO A 46 -2.22 -20.65 -0.96
N ASP A 47 -3.21 -20.30 -0.14
CA ASP A 47 -4.35 -19.47 -0.55
C ASP A 47 -4.01 -17.97 -0.45
N THR A 48 -3.25 -17.56 0.58
CA THR A 48 -2.70 -16.21 0.74
C THR A 48 -1.68 -15.86 -0.36
N LEU A 49 -0.97 -16.86 -0.91
CA LEU A 49 0.01 -16.73 -2.00
C LEU A 49 -0.58 -16.30 -3.36
N LYS A 50 -1.89 -16.45 -3.58
CA LYS A 50 -2.52 -16.17 -4.88
C LYS A 50 -2.66 -14.67 -5.18
N GLU A 51 -2.48 -13.81 -4.19
CA GLU A 51 -2.96 -12.43 -4.25
C GLU A 51 -1.97 -11.37 -4.83
N PHE A 52 -0.64 -11.60 -4.98
CA PHE A 52 0.33 -10.46 -5.10
C PHE A 52 1.61 -10.63 -5.96
N ASN A 53 1.57 -10.63 -7.29
CA ASN A 53 2.81 -10.81 -8.08
C ASN A 53 3.03 -9.75 -9.17
N LYS A 54 3.99 -8.77 -9.05
CA LYS A 54 4.71 -8.04 -10.16
C LYS A 54 6.03 -7.25 -9.79
N CYS A 55 7.15 -7.39 -10.58
CA CYS A 55 8.16 -6.35 -11.08
C CYS A 55 9.74 -6.63 -11.01
N ASP A 56 10.60 -6.14 -11.99
CA ASP A 56 12.13 -6.01 -12.29
C ASP A 56 13.35 -6.52 -11.43
N PRO A 57 14.51 -6.88 -12.03
CA PRO A 57 15.31 -8.00 -11.49
C PRO A 57 16.12 -7.72 -10.23
N GLU A 58 16.53 -6.48 -9.97
CA GLU A 58 17.34 -6.19 -8.77
C GLU A 58 16.64 -5.17 -7.86
N HIS A 59 16.29 -3.98 -8.38
CA HIS A 59 15.51 -2.98 -7.64
C HIS A 59 14.06 -3.40 -7.41
N LEU A 60 13.38 -3.89 -8.45
CA LEU A 60 12.02 -4.35 -8.25
C LEU A 60 11.97 -5.73 -7.57
N GLN A 61 13.05 -6.53 -7.53
CA GLN A 61 13.14 -7.70 -6.66
C GLN A 61 13.05 -7.23 -5.21
N VAL A 62 13.86 -6.25 -4.81
CA VAL A 62 13.78 -5.66 -3.47
C VAL A 62 12.38 -5.11 -3.18
N ILE A 63 11.76 -4.38 -4.11
CA ILE A 63 10.38 -3.89 -3.95
C ILE A 63 9.40 -5.06 -3.81
N CYS A 64 9.46 -6.07 -4.66
CA CYS A 64 8.57 -7.24 -4.63
C CYS A 64 8.71 -8.02 -3.33
N GLU A 65 9.93 -8.25 -2.87
CA GLU A 65 10.21 -8.91 -1.60
C GLU A 65 9.63 -8.11 -0.44
N MET A 66 9.77 -6.78 -0.47
CA MET A 66 9.18 -5.91 0.54
C MET A 66 7.65 -5.90 0.52
N MET A 67 7.04 -5.83 -0.67
CA MET A 67 5.60 -5.93 -0.83
C MET A 67 5.09 -7.28 -0.29
N ASN A 68 5.77 -8.37 -0.62
CA ASN A 68 5.44 -9.71 -0.11
C ASN A 68 5.62 -9.84 1.40
N MET A 69 6.64 -9.18 1.98
CA MET A 69 6.82 -9.12 3.43
C MET A 69 5.73 -8.31 4.11
N THR A 70 5.19 -7.27 3.47
CA THR A 70 4.05 -6.49 3.99
C THR A 70 2.85 -7.40 4.20
N VAL A 71 2.58 -8.31 3.25
CA VAL A 71 1.51 -9.31 3.39
C VAL A 71 1.73 -10.20 4.61
N ILE A 72 2.96 -10.67 4.86
CA ILE A 72 3.26 -11.48 6.04
C ILE A 72 3.08 -10.66 7.32
N ILE A 73 3.58 -9.42 7.33
CA ILE A 73 3.48 -8.52 8.47
C ILE A 73 2.01 -8.33 8.80
N GLU A 74 1.20 -7.86 7.85
CA GLU A 74 -0.25 -7.67 8.00
C GLU A 74 -0.94 -8.95 8.46
N ASP A 75 -0.80 -10.07 7.73
CA ASP A 75 -1.48 -11.32 8.06
C ASP A 75 -1.14 -11.83 9.47
N THR A 76 0.14 -11.68 9.87
CA THR A 76 0.60 -12.11 11.19
C THR A 76 0.13 -11.15 12.28
N THR A 77 0.26 -9.84 12.08
CA THR A 77 -0.13 -8.83 13.08
C THR A 77 -1.65 -8.74 13.24
N ASP A 78 -2.40 -9.03 12.18
CA ASP A 78 -3.86 -8.98 12.18
C ASP A 78 -4.49 -10.10 13.00
N LYS A 79 -3.83 -11.26 13.02
CA LYS A 79 -4.23 -12.44 13.80
C LYS A 79 -3.60 -12.50 15.19
N SER A 80 -2.73 -11.57 15.53
CA SER A 80 -1.97 -11.55 16.79
C SER A 80 -2.64 -10.69 17.86
N THR A 81 -2.32 -10.97 19.13
CA THR A 81 -2.54 -10.01 20.21
C THR A 81 -1.63 -8.79 20.04
N ALA A 82 -1.92 -7.67 20.72
CA ALA A 82 -1.03 -6.50 20.71
C ALA A 82 0.42 -6.84 21.09
N ALA A 83 0.64 -7.75 22.05
CA ALA A 83 1.96 -8.21 22.44
C ALA A 83 2.64 -9.05 21.33
N GLY A 84 1.87 -9.90 20.65
CA GLY A 84 2.36 -10.68 19.51
C GLY A 84 2.75 -9.80 18.32
N ALA A 85 1.90 -8.83 17.96
CA ALA A 85 2.17 -7.87 16.90
C ALA A 85 3.43 -7.04 17.20
N ARG A 86 3.61 -6.58 18.44
CA ARG A 86 4.84 -5.90 18.86
C ARG A 86 6.09 -6.78 18.72
N GLY A 87 6.00 -8.07 19.07
CA GLY A 87 7.11 -9.01 18.89
C GLY A 87 7.52 -9.17 17.41
N ILE A 88 6.55 -9.22 16.49
CA ILE A 88 6.82 -9.24 15.05
C ILE A 88 7.48 -7.94 14.60
N VAL A 89 6.95 -6.79 15.02
CA VAL A 89 7.52 -5.47 14.72
C VAL A 89 8.98 -5.37 15.18
N ASP A 90 9.28 -5.80 16.40
CA ASP A 90 10.64 -5.77 16.96
C ASP A 90 11.61 -6.65 16.16
N ILE A 91 11.15 -7.82 15.69
CA ILE A 91 11.94 -8.71 14.82
C ILE A 91 12.26 -8.04 13.49
N VAL A 92 11.26 -7.44 12.84
CA VAL A 92 11.41 -6.79 11.53
C VAL A 92 12.34 -5.59 11.64
N LEU A 93 12.18 -4.75 12.67
CA LEU A 93 13.07 -3.62 12.95
C LEU A 93 14.51 -4.08 13.21
N ASP A 94 14.72 -5.09 14.06
CA ASP A 94 16.07 -5.57 14.34
C ASP A 94 16.75 -6.13 13.08
N ALA A 95 15.99 -6.82 12.21
CA ALA A 95 16.50 -7.34 10.95
C ALA A 95 16.79 -6.25 9.91
N SER A 96 15.99 -5.19 9.85
CA SER A 96 16.18 -4.08 8.92
C SER A 96 17.42 -3.24 9.27
N HIS A 97 17.65 -2.99 10.56
CA HIS A 97 18.83 -2.26 11.02
C HIS A 97 20.11 -3.11 11.04
N ASN A 98 20.00 -4.45 11.10
CA ASN A 98 21.15 -5.35 11.25
C ASN A 98 21.18 -6.46 10.17
N PRO A 99 21.37 -6.12 8.88
CA PRO A 99 21.28 -7.07 7.75
C PRO A 99 22.33 -8.19 7.77
N HIS A 100 23.39 -8.05 8.57
CA HIS A 100 24.47 -9.05 8.71
C HIS A 100 24.38 -9.86 10.01
N LYS A 101 23.43 -9.56 10.89
CA LYS A 101 23.24 -10.29 12.16
C LYS A 101 22.54 -11.62 11.88
N THR A 102 23.15 -12.73 12.30
CA THR A 102 22.51 -14.05 12.24
C THR A 102 21.22 -14.06 13.07
N ARG A 103 20.12 -14.58 12.48
CA ARG A 103 18.82 -14.65 13.17
C ARG A 103 18.79 -15.77 14.22
N PRO A 104 18.16 -15.56 15.39
CA PRO A 104 18.03 -16.59 16.42
C PRO A 104 17.29 -17.84 15.93
N LYS A 105 17.66 -19.03 16.46
CA LYS A 105 16.91 -20.27 16.20
C LYS A 105 15.51 -20.18 16.81
N GLY A 106 14.48 -20.48 16.03
CA GLY A 106 13.08 -20.46 16.48
C GLY A 106 12.42 -19.08 16.43
N GLU A 107 13.10 -18.05 15.92
CA GLU A 107 12.48 -16.77 15.58
C GLU A 107 11.46 -16.93 14.44
N HIS A 108 10.49 -16.01 14.37
CA HIS A 108 9.56 -15.93 13.24
C HIS A 108 10.32 -15.76 11.92
N ILE A 109 9.88 -16.44 10.86
CA ILE A 109 10.58 -16.51 9.58
C ILE A 109 10.80 -15.12 8.92
N ILE A 110 9.92 -14.16 9.24
CA ILE A 110 10.02 -12.78 8.76
C ILE A 110 11.36 -12.13 9.11
N GLY A 111 12.00 -12.52 10.22
CA GLY A 111 13.32 -12.00 10.60
C GLY A 111 14.41 -12.37 9.60
N GLU A 112 14.40 -13.61 9.08
CA GLU A 112 15.39 -14.03 8.07
C GLU A 112 15.07 -13.47 6.69
N MET A 113 13.78 -13.35 6.35
CA MET A 113 13.36 -12.72 5.10
C MET A 113 13.79 -11.25 5.06
N MET A 114 13.47 -10.49 6.11
CA MET A 114 13.86 -9.08 6.22
C MET A 114 15.38 -8.93 6.21
N ARG A 115 16.12 -9.78 6.92
CA ARG A 115 17.59 -9.74 6.92
C ARG A 115 18.17 -9.91 5.51
N GLN A 116 17.64 -10.84 4.70
CA GLN A 116 18.11 -11.04 3.32
C GLN A 116 17.76 -9.86 2.42
N SER A 117 16.54 -9.35 2.50
CA SER A 117 16.11 -8.19 1.71
C SER A 117 16.88 -6.93 2.09
N SER A 118 17.09 -6.66 3.39
CA SER A 118 17.90 -5.53 3.84
C SER A 118 19.37 -5.66 3.43
N ALA A 119 19.94 -6.87 3.43
CA ALA A 119 21.29 -7.09 2.92
C ALA A 119 21.40 -6.78 1.41
N ARG A 120 20.36 -7.09 0.63
CA ARG A 120 20.27 -6.69 -0.78
C ARG A 120 20.10 -5.17 -0.92
N MET A 121 19.22 -4.56 -0.14
CA MET A 121 18.99 -3.10 -0.18
C MET A 121 20.28 -2.32 0.00
N VAL A 122 21.10 -2.68 0.98
CA VAL A 122 22.41 -2.02 1.22
C VAL A 122 23.34 -2.10 0.00
N GLN A 123 23.16 -3.08 -0.90
CA GLN A 123 23.95 -3.23 -2.11
C GLN A 123 23.35 -2.50 -3.33
N THR A 124 22.04 -2.25 -3.33
CA THR A 124 21.31 -1.80 -4.53
C THR A 124 20.88 -0.34 -4.51
N MET A 125 20.79 0.32 -3.34
CA MET A 125 20.35 1.72 -3.23
C MET A 125 21.38 2.62 -2.54
N SER A 126 21.25 3.95 -2.73
CA SER A 126 22.10 4.92 -2.02
C SER A 126 21.89 4.81 -0.51
N MET A 127 22.91 5.19 0.27
CA MET A 127 22.78 5.15 1.73
C MET A 127 21.68 6.08 2.23
N THR A 128 21.51 7.24 1.59
CA THR A 128 20.43 8.18 1.88
C THR A 128 19.08 7.52 1.67
N CYS A 129 18.85 6.87 0.52
CA CYS A 129 17.60 6.18 0.22
C CYS A 129 17.32 5.04 1.22
N HIS A 130 18.33 4.23 1.54
CA HIS A 130 18.18 3.14 2.51
C HIS A 130 17.83 3.68 3.90
N SER A 131 18.48 4.75 4.38
CA SER A 131 18.17 5.35 5.68
C SER A 131 16.72 5.84 5.73
N ARG A 132 16.30 6.59 4.70
CA ARG A 132 14.91 7.10 4.58
C ARG A 132 13.89 5.97 4.58
N PHE A 133 14.18 4.90 3.85
CA PHE A 133 13.33 3.71 3.80
C PHE A 133 13.20 3.04 5.18
N VAL A 134 14.32 2.80 5.87
CA VAL A 134 14.30 2.16 7.20
C VAL A 134 13.57 3.03 8.23
N ASP A 135 13.73 4.35 8.20
CA ASP A 135 13.02 5.27 9.09
C ASP A 135 11.51 5.29 8.80
N GLY A 136 11.14 5.31 7.52
CA GLY A 136 9.74 5.18 7.08
C GLY A 136 9.13 3.85 7.52
N LEU A 137 9.83 2.74 7.26
CA LEU A 137 9.42 1.39 7.66
C LEU A 137 9.22 1.33 9.18
N ALA A 138 10.11 1.95 9.96
CA ALA A 138 9.98 1.97 11.41
C ALA A 138 8.77 2.77 11.90
N THR A 139 8.42 3.84 11.19
CA THR A 139 7.20 4.62 11.47
C THR A 139 5.96 3.78 11.22
N TYR A 140 5.89 3.13 10.05
CA TYR A 140 4.81 2.21 9.70
C TYR A 140 4.66 1.06 10.72
N LEU A 141 5.75 0.35 11.04
CA LEU A 141 5.70 -0.79 11.95
C LEU A 141 5.25 -0.40 13.37
N ARG A 142 5.63 0.80 13.85
CA ARG A 142 5.13 1.32 15.12
C ARG A 142 3.63 1.60 15.04
N ALA A 143 3.13 2.14 13.93
CA ALA A 143 1.71 2.38 13.72
C ALA A 143 0.92 1.06 13.69
N VAL A 144 1.43 0.01 13.04
CA VAL A 144 0.82 -1.34 13.06
C VAL A 144 0.72 -1.90 14.48
N ALA A 145 1.72 -1.68 15.33
CA ALA A 145 1.66 -2.10 16.73
C ALA A 145 0.59 -1.34 17.54
N VAL A 146 0.32 -0.08 17.19
CA VAL A 146 -0.78 0.71 17.78
C VAL A 146 -2.12 0.22 17.25
N GLU A 147 -2.22 -0.03 15.94
CA GLU A 147 -3.42 -0.58 15.30
C GLU A 147 -3.86 -1.90 15.94
N ALA A 148 -2.91 -2.78 16.28
CA ALA A 148 -3.23 -4.03 16.96
C ALA A 148 -3.91 -3.81 18.33
N ILE A 149 -3.63 -2.70 19.02
CA ILE A 149 -4.31 -2.31 20.26
C ILE A 149 -5.70 -1.74 19.97
N ASP A 150 -5.82 -0.89 18.95
CA ASP A 150 -7.09 -0.25 18.58
C ASP A 150 -8.11 -1.25 18.02
N ARG A 151 -7.64 -2.30 17.32
CA ARG A 151 -8.48 -3.37 16.77
C ARG A 151 -9.26 -4.11 17.86
N GLU A 152 -8.68 -4.28 19.05
CA GLU A 152 -9.38 -4.88 20.20
C GLU A 152 -10.59 -4.04 20.65
N GLN A 153 -10.56 -2.73 20.38
CA GLN A 153 -11.60 -1.78 20.80
C GLN A 153 -12.66 -1.54 19.72
N ARG A 154 -12.44 -1.99 18.47
CA ARG A 154 -13.36 -1.85 17.31
C ARG A 154 -13.95 -0.43 17.16
N ARG A 155 -13.14 0.59 17.42
CA ARG A 155 -13.58 1.98 17.32
C ARG A 155 -13.55 2.42 15.86
N CYS A 156 -14.69 2.85 15.33
CA CYS A 156 -14.71 3.55 14.05
C CYS A 156 -14.25 4.99 14.25
N LEU A 157 -13.35 5.44 13.37
CA LEU A 157 -12.83 6.81 13.37
C LEU A 157 -13.78 7.75 12.61
N SER A 158 -13.72 9.05 12.92
CA SER A 158 -14.26 10.07 12.02
C SER A 158 -13.50 10.07 10.69
N ILE A 159 -14.05 10.70 9.65
CA ILE A 159 -13.39 10.87 8.35
C ILE A 159 -12.00 11.49 8.53
N ASP A 160 -11.90 12.61 9.26
CA ASP A 160 -10.61 13.28 9.53
C ASP A 160 -9.66 12.42 10.37
N GLY A 161 -10.20 11.64 11.32
CA GLY A 161 -9.43 10.72 12.13
C GLY A 161 -8.88 9.56 11.30
N ASN A 162 -9.69 9.04 10.36
CA ASN A 162 -9.35 7.95 9.48
C ASN A 162 -8.18 8.33 8.55
N PHE A 163 -8.19 9.51 7.91
CA PHE A 163 -7.05 9.93 7.07
C PHE A 163 -5.74 10.01 7.86
N LYS A 164 -5.76 10.63 9.05
CA LYS A 164 -4.56 10.74 9.90
C LYS A 164 -4.03 9.36 10.28
N TYR A 165 -4.95 8.47 10.66
CA TYR A 165 -4.62 7.12 11.04
C TYR A 165 -4.07 6.30 9.87
N ARG A 166 -4.76 6.30 8.72
CA ARG A 166 -4.40 5.52 7.53
C ARG A 166 -3.08 5.97 6.89
N ARG A 167 -2.69 7.25 6.98
CA ARG A 167 -1.36 7.68 6.49
C ARG A 167 -0.21 6.98 7.21
N GLU A 168 -0.40 6.64 8.48
CA GLU A 168 0.61 5.92 9.26
C GLU A 168 0.46 4.39 9.13
N THR A 169 -0.77 3.87 9.08
CA THR A 169 -1.04 2.42 9.09
C THR A 169 -1.10 1.76 7.72
N SER A 170 -1.34 2.49 6.62
CA SER A 170 -1.36 1.93 5.26
C SER A 170 -0.01 1.42 4.77
N GLY A 171 1.09 1.85 5.40
CA GLY A 171 2.44 1.42 5.03
C GLY A 171 2.93 1.88 3.66
N ILE A 172 2.22 2.81 3.01
CA ILE A 172 2.55 3.23 1.64
C ILE A 172 3.71 4.24 1.56
N LEU A 173 3.86 5.10 2.57
CA LEU A 173 4.85 6.18 2.57
C LEU A 173 6.29 5.70 2.37
N PRO A 174 6.76 4.62 3.04
CA PRO A 174 8.13 4.16 2.83
C PRO A 174 8.33 3.63 1.40
N TRP A 175 7.28 3.11 0.75
CA TRP A 175 7.37 2.59 -0.63
C TRP A 175 7.40 3.73 -1.65
N LEU A 176 6.63 4.79 -1.39
CA LEU A 176 6.76 6.05 -2.13
C LEU A 176 8.16 6.66 -1.97
N GLY A 177 8.81 6.44 -0.83
CA GLY A 177 10.23 6.78 -0.63
C GLY A 177 11.17 6.00 -1.55
N LEU A 178 10.87 4.72 -1.84
CA LEU A 178 11.67 3.90 -2.77
C LEU A 178 11.59 4.36 -4.23
N CYS A 179 10.60 5.18 -4.60
CA CYS A 179 10.62 5.82 -5.93
C CYS A 179 11.85 6.73 -6.11
N ALA A 180 12.56 7.08 -5.02
CA ALA A 180 13.79 7.84 -5.06
C ALA A 180 15.08 6.98 -5.13
N MET A 181 14.98 5.66 -5.32
CA MET A 181 16.15 4.76 -5.30
C MET A 181 17.23 5.13 -6.33
N ASP A 182 16.81 5.57 -7.52
CA ASP A 182 17.71 5.96 -8.62
C ASP A 182 18.02 7.47 -8.64
N VAL A 183 17.39 8.25 -7.76
CA VAL A 183 17.52 9.70 -7.69
C VAL A 183 17.93 10.13 -6.28
N ASP A 184 19.23 10.35 -6.09
CA ASP A 184 19.80 10.77 -4.80
C ASP A 184 19.53 12.25 -4.54
N LEU A 185 18.27 12.57 -4.23
CA LEU A 185 17.81 13.92 -3.93
C LEU A 185 18.37 14.42 -2.60
N PRO A 186 18.90 15.65 -2.52
CA PRO A 186 19.29 16.28 -1.26
C PRO A 186 18.13 16.35 -0.26
N ASP A 187 18.43 16.30 1.03
CA ASP A 187 17.42 16.33 2.09
C ASP A 187 16.55 17.60 2.02
N GLU A 188 17.15 18.75 1.72
CA GLU A 188 16.42 20.02 1.59
C GLU A 188 15.39 20.03 0.44
N VAL A 189 15.56 19.14 -0.55
CA VAL A 189 14.62 18.94 -1.65
C VAL A 189 13.60 17.89 -1.27
N PHE A 190 14.07 16.72 -0.82
CA PHE A 190 13.21 15.57 -0.49
C PHE A 190 12.20 15.91 0.62
N TYR A 191 12.63 16.66 1.63
CA TYR A 191 11.79 17.12 2.74
C TYR A 191 11.21 18.51 2.54
N HIS A 192 11.34 19.10 1.34
CA HIS A 192 10.71 20.38 1.06
C HIS A 192 9.18 20.26 1.22
N PRO A 193 8.49 21.22 1.87
CA PRO A 193 7.06 21.11 2.14
C PRO A 193 6.20 20.81 0.92
N ALA A 194 6.55 21.36 -0.25
CA ALA A 194 5.84 21.09 -1.50
C ALA A 194 5.99 19.62 -1.97
N ILE A 195 7.16 18.99 -1.77
CA ILE A 195 7.37 17.58 -2.10
C ILE A 195 6.60 16.69 -1.13
N VAL A 196 6.70 17.00 0.17
CA VAL A 196 5.95 16.27 1.22
C VAL A 196 4.44 16.33 0.95
N ASP A 197 3.90 17.48 0.57
CA ASP A 197 2.48 17.66 0.23
C ASP A 197 2.04 16.74 -0.92
N ILE A 198 2.86 16.63 -1.96
CA ILE A 198 2.61 15.77 -3.12
C ILE A 198 2.69 14.28 -2.73
N VAL A 199 3.68 13.91 -1.91
CA VAL A 199 3.83 12.53 -1.41
C VAL A 199 2.64 12.12 -0.54
N GLU A 200 2.21 12.97 0.38
CA GLU A 200 1.00 12.74 1.19
C GLU A 200 -0.24 12.62 0.31
N CYS A 201 -0.35 13.46 -0.72
CA CYS A 201 -1.45 13.40 -1.66
C CYS A 201 -1.47 12.08 -2.45
N ALA A 202 -0.32 11.57 -2.88
CA ALA A 202 -0.19 10.26 -3.52
C ALA A 202 -0.59 9.12 -2.57
N ALA A 203 -0.15 9.18 -1.31
CA ALA A 203 -0.52 8.23 -0.28
C ALA A 203 -2.04 8.21 -0.02
N ASP A 204 -2.66 9.39 0.05
CA ASP A 204 -4.11 9.51 0.23
C ASP A 204 -4.87 8.95 -0.99
N LEU A 205 -4.44 9.24 -2.23
CA LEU A 205 -5.05 8.69 -3.45
C LEU A 205 -5.07 7.16 -3.42
N ILE A 206 -3.94 6.55 -3.08
CA ILE A 206 -3.79 5.09 -2.96
C ILE A 206 -4.67 4.53 -1.85
N THR A 207 -4.71 5.20 -0.70
CA THR A 207 -5.52 4.78 0.46
C THR A 207 -7.01 4.81 0.13
N VAL A 208 -7.50 5.89 -0.49
CA VAL A 208 -8.91 6.03 -0.87
C VAL A 208 -9.31 4.94 -1.88
N ASP A 209 -8.47 4.69 -2.88
CA ASP A 209 -8.69 3.61 -3.85
C ASP A 209 -8.72 2.25 -3.16
N ASN A 210 -7.78 1.99 -2.25
CA ASN A 210 -7.72 0.75 -1.49
C ASN A 210 -9.00 0.53 -0.69
N ASP A 211 -9.45 1.53 0.06
CA ASP A 211 -10.64 1.43 0.90
C ASP A 211 -11.93 1.21 0.09
N MET A 212 -12.05 1.82 -1.11
CA MET A 212 -13.17 1.54 -2.02
C MET A 212 -13.15 0.10 -2.56
N LEU A 213 -11.96 -0.38 -2.94
CA LEU A 213 -11.76 -1.70 -3.54
C LEU A 213 -11.86 -2.83 -2.49
N SER A 214 -11.36 -2.61 -1.28
CA SER A 214 -11.30 -3.57 -0.18
C SER A 214 -12.57 -3.66 0.64
N TYR A 215 -13.41 -2.61 0.65
CA TYR A 215 -14.58 -2.51 1.51
C TYR A 215 -15.42 -3.79 1.54
N ASN A 216 -15.73 -4.37 0.39
CA ASN A 216 -16.59 -5.55 0.33
C ASN A 216 -15.99 -6.79 1.01
N LYS A 217 -14.67 -6.98 0.89
CA LYS A 217 -13.93 -8.05 1.57
C LYS A 217 -13.84 -7.78 3.07
N GLU A 218 -13.54 -6.55 3.44
CA GLU A 218 -13.37 -6.15 4.84
C GLU A 218 -14.68 -6.21 5.64
N GLN A 219 -15.78 -5.70 5.08
CA GLN A 219 -17.11 -5.73 5.73
C GLN A 219 -17.64 -7.16 5.84
N ALA A 220 -17.34 -8.01 4.86
CA ALA A 220 -17.68 -9.43 4.92
C ALA A 220 -16.91 -10.15 6.01
N SER A 221 -15.70 -9.67 6.34
CA SER A 221 -14.83 -10.25 7.37
C SER A 221 -14.97 -9.57 8.74
N GLY A 222 -15.80 -8.52 8.86
CA GLY A 222 -16.02 -7.77 10.10
C GLY A 222 -14.82 -6.91 10.54
N ILE A 223 -13.95 -6.52 9.60
CA ILE A 223 -12.74 -5.73 9.86
C ILE A 223 -12.75 -4.35 9.19
N ASP A 224 -13.90 -3.89 8.72
CA ASP A 224 -14.10 -2.62 8.01
C ASP A 224 -14.08 -1.37 8.90
N HIS A 225 -13.88 -1.50 10.21
CA HIS A 225 -13.82 -0.38 11.15
C HIS A 225 -12.72 0.66 10.83
N ASN A 226 -11.67 0.25 10.09
CA ASN A 226 -10.60 1.11 9.61
C ASN A 226 -10.81 1.62 8.18
N SER A 227 -11.90 1.24 7.50
CA SER A 227 -12.23 1.69 6.15
C SER A 227 -12.78 3.12 6.17
N LEU A 228 -12.27 3.98 5.28
CA LEU A 228 -12.83 5.29 5.00
C LEU A 228 -14.30 5.22 4.60
N ILE A 229 -14.71 4.17 3.87
CA ILE A 229 -16.11 4.00 3.45
C ILE A 229 -17.01 3.82 4.68
N THR A 230 -16.59 3.00 5.65
CA THR A 230 -17.32 2.84 6.91
C THR A 230 -17.35 4.14 7.70
N ALA A 231 -16.23 4.88 7.79
CA ALA A 231 -16.18 6.18 8.46
C ALA A 231 -17.16 7.19 7.83
N VAL A 232 -17.20 7.28 6.50
CA VAL A 232 -18.09 8.16 5.74
C VAL A 232 -19.56 7.78 5.94
N MET A 233 -19.89 6.49 5.87
CA MET A 233 -21.25 6.01 6.11
C MET A 233 -21.75 6.36 7.51
N LEU A 234 -20.90 6.17 8.53
CA LEU A 234 -21.28 6.41 9.92
C LEU A 234 -21.37 7.91 10.25
N GLU A 235 -20.39 8.71 9.84
CA GLU A 235 -20.33 10.13 10.19
C GLU A 235 -21.38 10.96 9.44
N LEU A 236 -21.63 10.63 8.16
CA LEU A 236 -22.56 11.39 7.31
C LEU A 236 -23.94 10.74 7.17
N GLY A 237 -24.15 9.55 7.76
CA GLY A 237 -25.41 8.82 7.65
C GLY A 237 -25.74 8.39 6.22
N LEU A 238 -24.72 8.04 5.43
CA LEU A 238 -24.85 7.69 4.02
C LEU A 238 -24.98 6.18 3.80
N ASP A 239 -25.65 5.79 2.71
CA ASP A 239 -25.56 4.42 2.21
C ASP A 239 -24.23 4.17 1.47
N ILE A 240 -23.94 2.91 1.18
CA ILE A 240 -22.69 2.51 0.51
C ILE A 240 -22.50 3.21 -0.83
N GLY A 241 -23.55 3.37 -1.63
CA GLY A 241 -23.45 4.01 -2.95
C GLY A 241 -23.09 5.50 -2.83
N SER A 242 -23.71 6.18 -1.87
CA SER A 242 -23.45 7.59 -1.58
C SER A 242 -22.07 7.79 -0.94
N ALA A 243 -21.61 6.84 -0.10
CA ALA A 243 -20.26 6.86 0.47
C ALA A 243 -19.18 6.63 -0.60
N MET A 244 -19.40 5.70 -1.55
CA MET A 244 -18.52 5.52 -2.72
C MET A 244 -18.47 6.80 -3.57
N GLY A 245 -19.63 7.44 -3.81
CA GLY A 245 -19.69 8.72 -4.51
C GLY A 245 -18.94 9.84 -3.78
N TRP A 246 -19.03 9.89 -2.46
CA TRP A 246 -18.26 10.83 -1.63
C TRP A 246 -16.75 10.58 -1.75
N ALA A 247 -16.32 9.32 -1.64
CA ALA A 247 -14.92 8.93 -1.74
C ALA A 247 -14.32 9.28 -3.12
N ALA A 248 -15.08 9.03 -4.20
CA ALA A 248 -14.67 9.43 -5.54
C ALA A 248 -14.56 10.95 -5.70
N ALA A 249 -15.50 11.72 -5.15
CA ALA A 249 -15.42 13.18 -5.19
C ALA A 249 -14.24 13.73 -4.35
N TYR A 250 -13.90 13.07 -3.25
CA TYR A 250 -12.70 13.40 -2.48
C TYR A 250 -11.43 13.05 -3.25
N HIS A 251 -11.40 11.87 -3.89
CA HIS A 251 -10.30 11.44 -4.75
C HIS A 251 -10.02 12.44 -5.88
N THR A 252 -11.05 12.93 -6.58
CA THR A 252 -10.89 14.00 -7.59
C THR A 252 -10.21 15.25 -7.03
N LYS A 253 -10.53 15.67 -5.80
CA LYS A 253 -9.86 16.83 -5.16
C LYS A 253 -8.39 16.54 -4.85
N LEU A 254 -8.05 15.29 -4.52
CA LEU A 254 -6.66 14.89 -4.35
C LEU A 254 -5.92 14.91 -5.70
N GLU A 255 -6.54 14.46 -6.80
CA GLU A 255 -5.92 14.55 -8.13
C GLU A 255 -5.63 16.01 -8.52
N GLU A 256 -6.57 16.92 -8.24
CA GLU A 256 -6.40 18.36 -8.43
C GLU A 256 -5.27 18.91 -7.54
N ARG A 257 -5.20 18.52 -6.26
CA ARG A 257 -4.11 18.95 -5.36
C ARG A 257 -2.75 18.43 -5.85
N PHE A 258 -2.67 17.17 -6.24
CA PHE A 258 -1.44 16.55 -6.75
C PHE A 258 -0.94 17.29 -7.99
N THR A 259 -1.80 17.48 -8.99
CA THR A 259 -1.45 18.15 -10.25
C THR A 259 -1.13 19.64 -10.07
N ASN A 260 -1.86 20.35 -9.20
CA ASN A 260 -1.53 21.72 -8.82
C ASN A 260 -0.21 21.80 -8.05
N GLY A 261 0.09 20.83 -7.20
CA GLY A 261 1.36 20.72 -6.48
C GLY A 261 2.53 20.63 -7.46
N LEU A 262 2.44 19.74 -8.45
CA LEU A 262 3.45 19.60 -9.52
C LEU A 262 3.67 20.91 -10.31
N ALA A 263 2.58 21.62 -10.62
CA ALA A 263 2.66 22.86 -11.40
C ALA A 263 3.30 24.04 -10.63
N ASN A 264 3.32 23.99 -9.30
CA ASN A 264 3.77 25.08 -8.43
C ASN A 264 5.06 24.74 -7.65
N LEU A 265 5.79 23.71 -8.07
CA LEU A 265 7.08 23.37 -7.47
C LEU A 265 8.08 24.53 -7.63
N PRO A 266 8.87 24.85 -6.58
CA PRO A 266 10.01 25.72 -6.77
C PRO A 266 11.05 25.02 -7.65
N SER A 267 11.94 25.79 -8.27
CA SER A 267 13.11 25.23 -8.96
C SER A 267 14.29 25.17 -7.98
N TRP A 268 14.99 24.04 -7.99
CA TRP A 268 16.26 23.84 -7.28
C TRP A 268 17.45 23.81 -8.25
N GLY A 269 17.21 24.14 -9.52
CA GLY A 269 18.18 24.18 -10.60
C GLY A 269 18.00 23.03 -11.59
N PRO A 270 18.38 23.22 -12.87
CA PRO A 270 17.99 22.30 -13.95
C PRO A 270 18.35 20.82 -13.72
N SER A 271 19.50 20.54 -13.11
CA SER A 271 19.91 19.16 -12.82
C SER A 271 19.05 18.52 -11.74
N THR A 272 18.75 19.25 -10.67
CA THR A 272 17.94 18.76 -9.55
C THR A 272 16.48 18.63 -9.97
N ASP A 273 15.97 19.57 -10.76
CA ASP A 273 14.59 19.57 -11.24
C ASP A 273 14.29 18.33 -12.11
N ILE A 274 15.28 17.80 -12.85
CA ILE A 274 15.14 16.54 -13.60
C ILE A 274 14.95 15.36 -12.65
N LEU A 275 15.77 15.26 -11.60
CA LEU A 275 15.69 14.20 -10.60
C LEU A 275 14.39 14.26 -9.79
N VAL A 276 13.94 15.48 -9.44
CA VAL A 276 12.65 15.71 -8.80
C VAL A 276 11.53 15.24 -9.70
N LYS A 277 11.57 15.58 -10.99
CA LYS A 277 10.55 15.14 -11.94
C LYS A 277 10.49 13.61 -12.03
N GLU A 278 11.63 12.94 -12.12
CA GLU A 278 11.71 11.48 -12.17
C GLU A 278 11.12 10.83 -10.91
N TYR A 279 11.44 11.35 -9.72
CA TYR A 279 10.85 10.92 -8.46
C TYR A 279 9.31 11.04 -8.48
N LEU A 280 8.80 12.21 -8.87
CA LEU A 280 7.37 12.51 -8.84
C LEU A 280 6.57 11.77 -9.93
N ASP A 281 7.17 11.52 -11.09
CA ASP A 281 6.62 10.61 -12.09
C ASP A 281 6.53 9.17 -11.53
N GLY A 282 7.53 8.76 -10.73
CA GLY A 282 7.50 7.50 -9.99
C GLY A 282 6.30 7.40 -9.05
N LEU A 283 6.02 8.44 -8.26
CA LEU A 283 4.84 8.51 -7.40
C LEU A 283 3.53 8.40 -8.22
N ALA A 284 3.44 9.13 -9.33
CA ALA A 284 2.24 9.14 -10.16
C ALA A 284 1.99 7.79 -10.86
N ASN A 285 3.07 7.11 -11.25
CA ASN A 285 3.02 5.75 -11.77
C ASN A 285 2.65 4.75 -10.67
N TRP A 286 3.06 4.97 -9.42
CA TRP A 286 2.68 4.12 -8.29
C TRP A 286 1.17 4.20 -8.01
N VAL A 287 0.61 5.41 -8.01
CA VAL A 287 -0.83 5.65 -7.89
C VAL A 287 -1.61 4.89 -8.99
N ARG A 288 -1.22 5.07 -10.25
CA ARG A 288 -1.82 4.35 -11.40
C ARG A 288 -1.64 2.83 -11.29
N GLY A 289 -0.44 2.40 -10.93
CA GLY A 289 -0.06 0.99 -10.79
C GLY A 289 -0.88 0.28 -9.73
N HIS A 290 -1.03 0.90 -8.55
CA HIS A 290 -1.85 0.41 -7.46
C HIS A 290 -3.32 0.22 -7.89
N TYR A 291 -3.91 1.23 -8.54
CA TYR A 291 -5.30 1.15 -9.01
C TYR A 291 -5.49 0.02 -10.03
N CYS A 292 -4.63 -0.03 -11.06
CA CYS A 292 -4.71 -1.07 -12.09
C CYS A 292 -4.48 -2.46 -11.53
N TRP A 293 -3.51 -2.63 -10.62
CA TRP A 293 -3.26 -3.89 -9.96
C TRP A 293 -4.47 -4.32 -9.13
N SER A 294 -5.04 -3.40 -8.34
CA SER A 294 -6.14 -3.72 -7.43
C SER A 294 -7.42 -4.14 -8.17
N ILE A 295 -7.71 -3.53 -9.32
CA ILE A 295 -8.88 -3.94 -10.10
C ILE A 295 -8.67 -5.25 -10.90
N GLU A 296 -7.44 -5.77 -10.97
CA GLU A 296 -7.06 -6.97 -11.75
C GLU A 296 -6.89 -8.25 -10.93
N VAL A 297 -6.72 -8.15 -9.61
CA VAL A 297 -6.38 -9.29 -8.76
C VAL A 297 -7.58 -9.92 -8.05
N GLU A 298 -7.44 -11.19 -7.68
CA GLU A 298 -8.46 -11.93 -6.93
C GLU A 298 -8.68 -11.35 -5.52
N ARG A 299 -7.67 -10.68 -4.94
CA ARG A 299 -7.70 -10.15 -3.58
C ARG A 299 -8.97 -9.38 -3.23
N TYR A 300 -9.50 -8.59 -4.16
CA TYR A 300 -10.64 -7.70 -3.90
C TYR A 300 -11.99 -8.26 -4.37
N PHE A 301 -11.98 -9.19 -5.33
CA PHE A 301 -13.21 -9.70 -5.98
C PHE A 301 -13.42 -11.21 -5.81
N GLY A 302 -12.50 -11.90 -5.14
CA GLY A 302 -12.53 -13.34 -4.88
C GLY A 302 -12.11 -14.23 -6.05
N THR A 303 -12.35 -13.83 -7.30
CA THR A 303 -11.92 -14.57 -8.50
C THR A 303 -11.51 -13.64 -9.64
N LEU A 304 -10.64 -14.11 -10.53
CA LEU A 304 -10.26 -13.36 -11.74
C LEU A 304 -11.44 -13.07 -12.67
N ALA A 305 -12.44 -13.97 -12.73
CA ALA A 305 -13.64 -13.76 -13.53
C ALA A 305 -14.47 -12.58 -13.01
N MET A 306 -14.64 -12.49 -11.69
CA MET A 306 -15.35 -11.38 -11.05
C MET A 306 -14.58 -10.06 -11.14
N ALA A 307 -13.24 -10.11 -11.06
CA ALA A 307 -12.41 -8.93 -11.32
C ALA A 307 -12.62 -8.39 -12.74
N ALA A 308 -12.58 -9.27 -13.75
CA ALA A 308 -12.82 -8.91 -15.14
C ALA A 308 -14.23 -8.36 -15.40
N GLU A 309 -15.26 -8.95 -14.77
CA GLU A 309 -16.63 -8.44 -14.85
C GLU A 309 -16.76 -7.06 -14.19
N THR A 310 -16.12 -6.86 -13.03
CA THR A 310 -16.12 -5.57 -12.33
C THR A 310 -15.42 -4.48 -13.15
N GLN A 311 -14.33 -4.80 -13.84
CA GLN A 311 -13.66 -3.84 -14.73
C GLN A 311 -14.58 -3.34 -15.85
N GLN A 312 -15.42 -4.22 -16.40
CA GLN A 312 -16.34 -3.88 -17.49
C GLN A 312 -17.59 -3.16 -17.01
N THR A 313 -18.18 -3.63 -15.91
CA THR A 313 -19.51 -3.19 -15.45
C THR A 313 -19.45 -2.13 -14.38
N ARG A 314 -18.33 -2.06 -13.63
CA ARG A 314 -18.15 -1.28 -12.40
C ARG A 314 -19.17 -1.64 -11.31
N LEU A 315 -19.80 -2.80 -11.38
CA LEU A 315 -20.77 -3.26 -10.40
C LEU A 315 -20.18 -4.39 -9.56
N VAL A 316 -20.29 -4.27 -8.23
CA VAL A 316 -19.78 -5.26 -7.28
C VAL A 316 -20.94 -5.87 -6.49
N PRO A 317 -21.08 -7.20 -6.44
CA PRO A 317 -22.05 -7.86 -5.56
C PRO A 317 -21.60 -7.72 -4.11
N LEU A 318 -22.45 -7.12 -3.27
CA LEU A 318 -22.20 -6.96 -1.85
C LEU A 318 -22.31 -8.32 -1.15
N SER A 319 -21.20 -8.74 -0.54
CA SER A 319 -21.13 -9.97 0.23
C SER A 319 -21.94 -9.85 1.53
N PRO A 320 -22.55 -10.94 2.05
CA PRO A 320 -23.16 -10.91 3.37
C PRO A 320 -22.13 -10.54 4.43
N SER A 321 -22.49 -9.64 5.35
CA SER A 321 -21.63 -9.32 6.50
C SER A 321 -21.66 -10.49 7.49
N VAL A 322 -20.49 -10.90 7.99
CA VAL A 322 -20.36 -11.79 9.15
C VAL A 322 -20.59 -10.94 10.40
N GLN A 323 -21.86 -10.66 10.71
CA GLN A 323 -22.27 -10.08 12.00
C GLN A 323 -22.47 -11.17 13.04
#